data_AF-A0A344UW09-F1
#
_entry.id   AF-A0A344UW09-F1
#
_cell.length_a   1.000
_cell.length_b   1.000
_cell.length_c   1.000
_cell.angle_alpha   90.00
_cell.angle_beta   90.00
_cell.angle_gamma   90.00
#
_symmetry.space_group_name_H-M   'P 1'
#
loop_
_entity.id
_entity.type
_entity.pdbx_description
1 polymer ?
#
loop_
_entity_poly.entity_id
_entity_poly.type
_entity_poly.pdbx_seq_one_letter_code
_entity_poly.pdbx_strand_id
1 'polypeptide(L)'
;MEGFFEDQGCRQMGRAFRVVVRTLFAIVFIAGGIVHFVFGRSRPDTYAAFASTAAFPWLQTLWRSFVMPNIGWLTVVLGLYELACGLGMLHRRTVPVAAWGMTAFLLLILVLGYGFPAQSWMEDLLRNRAGTVAMILLLLPLGVRRAG
;
A
#
# COMPACT_ATOMS: atom_id res chain seq x y z
N MET A 1 23.60 -4.12 35.30
CA MET A 1 22.14 -3.87 35.39
C MET A 1 21.66 -2.95 34.27
N GLU A 2 22.39 -1.90 33.88
CA GLU A 2 22.02 -0.99 32.78
C GLU A 2 21.72 -1.70 31.45
N GLY A 3 22.58 -2.63 30.99
CA GLY A 3 22.37 -3.34 29.72
C GLY A 3 21.11 -4.24 29.66
N PHE A 4 20.56 -4.65 30.80
CA PHE A 4 19.28 -5.40 30.84
C PHE A 4 18.08 -4.47 30.62
N PHE A 5 18.11 -3.27 31.18
CA PHE A 5 17.04 -2.28 30.99
C PHE A 5 17.04 -1.70 29.56
N GLU A 6 18.20 -1.50 28.95
CA GLU A 6 18.31 -1.10 27.54
C GLU A 6 17.75 -2.17 26.57
N ASP A 7 18.08 -3.45 26.78
CA ASP A 7 17.55 -4.55 25.96
C ASP A 7 16.02 -4.70 26.10
N GLN A 8 15.50 -4.60 27.33
CA GLN A 8 14.06 -4.59 27.60
C GLN A 8 13.34 -3.42 26.90
N GLY A 9 13.90 -2.21 27.01
CA GLY A 9 13.36 -1.00 26.37
C GLY A 9 13.32 -1.11 24.84
N CYS A 10 14.41 -1.60 24.23
CA CYS A 10 14.50 -1.81 22.79
C CYS A 10 13.48 -2.85 22.29
N ARG A 11 13.30 -3.95 23.04
CA ARG A 11 12.29 -4.99 22.73
C ARG A 11 10.86 -4.48 22.85
N GLN A 12 10.57 -3.66 23.85
CA GLN A 12 9.25 -3.05 24.06
C GLN A 12 8.93 -2.06 22.94
N MET A 13 9.88 -1.18 22.59
CA MET A 13 9.74 -0.21 21.50
C MET A 13 9.53 -0.90 20.15
N GLY A 14 10.28 -1.97 19.86
CA GLY A 14 10.08 -2.79 18.67
C GLY A 14 8.74 -3.54 18.64
N ARG A 15 8.18 -3.89 19.79
CA ARG A 15 6.84 -4.50 19.89
C ARG A 15 5.74 -3.47 19.66
N ALA A 16 5.85 -2.30 20.29
CA ALA A 16 4.91 -1.19 20.13
C ALA A 16 4.86 -0.72 18.67
N PHE A 17 6.04 -0.49 18.06
CA PHE A 17 6.16 -0.15 16.64
C PHE A 17 5.40 -1.15 15.74
N ARG A 18 5.64 -2.45 15.93
CA ARG A 18 4.94 -3.48 15.13
C ARG A 18 3.43 -3.46 15.32
N VAL A 19 2.93 -3.21 16.53
CA VAL A 19 1.49 -3.10 16.77
C VAL A 19 0.94 -1.88 16.04
N VAL A 20 1.58 -0.72 16.18
CA VAL A 20 1.15 0.53 15.54
C VAL A 20 1.12 0.37 14.02
N VAL A 21 2.22 -0.08 13.40
CA VAL A 21 2.29 -0.26 11.94
C VAL A 21 1.23 -1.26 11.47
N ARG A 22 1.09 -2.41 12.11
CA ARG A 22 0.05 -3.39 11.74
C ARG A 22 -1.35 -2.80 11.79
N THR A 23 -1.68 -2.08 12.86
CA THR A 23 -3.00 -1.47 13.03
C THR A 23 -3.25 -0.40 11.97
N LEU A 24 -2.28 0.49 11.73
CA LEU A 24 -2.40 1.54 10.72
C LEU A 24 -2.61 0.95 9.32
N PHE A 25 -1.81 -0.03 8.92
CA PHE A 25 -1.94 -0.67 7.61
C PHE A 25 -3.23 -1.50 7.48
N ALA A 26 -3.69 -2.15 8.56
CA ALA A 26 -4.99 -2.82 8.56
C ALA A 26 -6.11 -1.82 8.28
N ILE A 27 -6.13 -0.68 8.99
CA ILE A 27 -7.14 0.37 8.82
C ILE A 27 -7.10 0.93 7.40
N VAL A 28 -5.91 1.32 6.92
CA VAL A 28 -5.74 1.94 5.60
C VAL A 28 -6.19 1.01 4.48
N PHE A 29 -5.79 -0.27 4.50
CA PHE A 29 -6.17 -1.21 3.45
C PHE A 29 -7.65 -1.63 3.54
N ILE A 30 -8.22 -1.73 4.75
CA ILE A 30 -9.66 -1.99 4.88
C ILE A 30 -10.47 -0.81 4.33
N ALA A 31 -10.10 0.41 4.73
CA ALA A 31 -10.73 1.62 4.25
C ALA A 31 -10.56 1.79 2.73
N GLY A 32 -9.35 1.57 2.21
CA GLY A 32 -9.04 1.58 0.79
C GLY A 32 -9.92 0.60 0.01
N GLY A 33 -10.05 -0.64 0.52
CA GLY A 33 -10.86 -1.65 -0.14
C GLY A 33 -12.33 -1.22 -0.25
N ILE A 34 -12.89 -0.67 0.83
CA ILE A 34 -14.24 -0.08 0.82
C ILE A 34 -14.33 1.08 -0.17
N VAL A 35 -13.34 1.98 -0.20
CA VAL A 35 -13.29 3.09 -1.15
C VAL A 35 -13.29 2.58 -2.58
N HIS A 36 -12.54 1.53 -2.92
CA HIS A 36 -12.53 0.95 -4.26
C HIS A 36 -13.89 0.34 -4.66
N PHE A 37 -14.59 -0.29 -3.72
CA PHE A 37 -15.96 -0.75 -3.93
C PHE A 37 -16.94 0.39 -4.23
N VAL A 38 -16.79 1.54 -3.58
CA VAL A 38 -17.69 2.69 -3.77
C VAL A 38 -17.30 3.49 -5.01
N PHE A 39 -16.03 3.90 -5.12
CA PHE A 39 -15.56 4.82 -6.15
C PHE A 39 -15.51 4.17 -7.52
N GLY A 40 -15.21 2.87 -7.61
CA GLY A 40 -15.23 2.17 -8.90
C GLY A 40 -16.60 2.12 -9.58
N ARG A 41 -17.69 2.43 -8.85
CA ARG A 41 -19.05 2.49 -9.38
C ARG A 41 -19.56 3.92 -9.46
N SER A 42 -19.35 4.69 -8.38
CA SER A 42 -19.88 6.06 -8.27
C SER A 42 -19.03 7.11 -8.96
N ARG A 43 -17.71 6.89 -9.09
CA ARG A 43 -16.74 7.86 -9.63
C ARG A 43 -15.59 7.17 -10.39
N PRO A 44 -15.85 6.29 -11.38
CA PRO A 44 -14.81 5.54 -12.07
C PRO A 44 -13.77 6.43 -12.78
N ASP A 45 -14.14 7.64 -13.19
CA ASP A 45 -13.25 8.55 -13.91
C ASP A 45 -12.08 9.06 -13.04
N THR A 46 -12.19 9.00 -11.71
CA THR A 46 -11.08 9.42 -10.82
C THR A 46 -9.84 8.55 -11.02
N TYR A 47 -10.01 7.33 -11.52
CA TYR A 47 -8.91 6.41 -11.79
C TYR A 47 -8.17 6.73 -13.09
N ALA A 48 -8.71 7.59 -13.96
CA ALA A 48 -8.03 7.97 -15.20
C ALA A 48 -6.72 8.73 -14.93
N ALA A 49 -6.65 9.44 -13.80
CA ALA A 49 -5.49 10.22 -13.38
C ALA A 49 -4.22 9.36 -13.20
N PHE A 50 -4.35 8.09 -12.84
CA PHE A 50 -3.20 7.19 -12.69
C PHE A 50 -2.44 6.95 -14.00
N ALA A 51 -3.11 7.08 -15.16
CA ALA A 51 -2.44 6.95 -16.45
C ALA A 51 -1.47 8.10 -16.74
N SER A 52 -1.68 9.30 -16.19
CA SER A 52 -0.80 10.44 -16.45
C SER A 52 0.47 10.40 -15.60
N THR A 53 0.44 9.74 -14.45
CA THR A 53 1.59 9.63 -13.55
C THR A 53 2.39 8.33 -13.73
N ALA A 54 1.96 7.42 -14.60
CA ALA A 54 2.65 6.14 -14.76
C ALA A 54 4.06 6.31 -15.33
N ALA A 55 5.05 5.67 -14.70
CA ALA A 55 6.46 5.85 -15.05
C ALA A 55 6.83 5.35 -16.45
N PHE A 56 6.06 4.40 -17.00
CA PHE A 56 6.35 3.78 -18.30
C PHE A 56 5.23 4.00 -19.31
N PRO A 57 5.53 4.37 -20.57
CA PRO A 57 4.52 4.62 -21.60
C PRO A 57 3.58 3.44 -21.89
N TRP A 58 4.11 2.21 -21.86
CA TRP A 58 3.30 1.00 -22.06
C TRP A 58 2.27 0.81 -20.94
N LEU A 59 2.61 1.21 -19.71
CA LEU A 59 1.71 1.11 -18.56
C LEU A 59 0.60 2.17 -18.64
N GLN A 60 0.91 3.37 -19.13
CA GLN A 60 -0.12 4.37 -19.45
C GLN A 60 -1.09 3.85 -20.50
N THR A 61 -0.56 3.18 -21.52
CA THR A 61 -1.36 2.58 -22.60
C THR A 61 -2.25 1.48 -22.07
N LEU A 62 -1.69 0.53 -21.30
CA LEU A 62 -2.44 -0.52 -20.62
C LEU A 62 -3.54 0.05 -19.73
N TRP A 63 -3.25 1.12 -18.99
CA TRP A 63 -4.23 1.75 -18.11
C TRP A 63 -5.40 2.32 -18.91
N ARG A 64 -5.12 3.06 -19.99
CA ARG A 64 -6.15 3.69 -20.83
C ARG A 64 -6.95 2.66 -21.65
N SER A 65 -6.29 1.64 -22.20
CA SER A 65 -6.90 0.71 -23.15
C SER A 65 -7.55 -0.51 -22.50
N PHE A 66 -7.08 -0.92 -21.31
CA PHE A 66 -7.59 -2.10 -20.63
C PHE A 66 -8.18 -1.77 -19.27
N VAL A 67 -7.44 -1.07 -18.39
CA VAL A 67 -7.88 -0.84 -17.01
C VAL A 67 -9.12 0.05 -16.96
N MET A 68 -9.11 1.20 -17.63
CA MET A 68 -10.22 2.15 -17.60
C MET A 68 -11.53 1.57 -18.17
N PRO A 69 -11.54 0.88 -19.34
CA PRO A 69 -12.75 0.22 -19.83
C PRO A 69 -13.30 -0.88 -18.89
N ASN A 70 -12.42 -1.48 -18.09
CA ASN A 70 -12.76 -2.58 -17.17
C ASN A 70 -12.80 -2.15 -15.70
N ILE A 71 -12.73 -0.85 -15.40
CA ILE A 71 -12.44 -0.35 -14.04
C ILE A 71 -13.49 -0.79 -13.03
N GLY A 72 -14.76 -0.87 -13.45
CA GLY A 72 -15.87 -1.18 -12.54
C GLY A 72 -15.77 -2.53 -11.85
N TRP A 73 -15.26 -3.57 -12.53
CA TRP A 73 -15.03 -4.88 -11.91
C TRP A 73 -13.59 -5.03 -11.39
N LEU A 74 -12.61 -4.38 -12.03
CA LEU A 74 -11.23 -4.39 -11.54
C LEU A 74 -11.11 -3.78 -10.14
N THR A 75 -11.87 -2.73 -9.82
CA THR A 75 -11.89 -2.15 -8.47
C THR A 75 -12.58 -3.06 -7.45
N VAL A 76 -13.45 -3.99 -7.86
CA VAL A 76 -13.98 -5.03 -6.95
C VAL A 76 -12.88 -6.00 -6.59
N VAL A 77 -12.13 -6.48 -7.59
CA VAL A 77 -11.01 -7.40 -7.36
C VAL A 77 -9.95 -6.72 -6.49
N LEU A 78 -9.62 -5.46 -6.79
CA LEU A 78 -8.71 -4.65 -5.97
C LEU A 78 -9.26 -4.45 -4.55
N GLY A 79 -10.54 -4.13 -4.41
CA GLY A 79 -11.18 -3.95 -3.11
C GLY A 79 -11.13 -5.22 -2.25
N LEU A 80 -11.42 -6.38 -2.84
CA LEU A 80 -11.29 -7.69 -2.17
C LEU A 80 -9.85 -7.97 -1.76
N TYR A 81 -8.90 -7.68 -2.64
CA TYR A 81 -7.48 -7.84 -2.38
C TYR A 81 -7.02 -6.98 -1.20
N GLU A 82 -7.41 -5.70 -1.16
CA GLU A 82 -7.04 -4.80 -0.08
C GLU A 82 -7.69 -5.19 1.25
N LEU A 83 -8.98 -5.57 1.23
CA LEU A 83 -9.67 -6.11 2.40
C LEU A 83 -8.98 -7.38 2.93
N ALA A 84 -8.60 -8.31 2.06
CA ALA A 84 -7.93 -9.54 2.45
C ALA A 84 -6.57 -9.24 3.09
N CYS A 85 -5.78 -8.32 2.53
CA CYS A 85 -4.52 -7.89 3.13
C CYS A 85 -4.75 -7.20 4.48
N GLY A 86 -5.69 -6.27 4.56
CA GLY A 86 -6.01 -5.52 5.78
C GLY A 86 -6.48 -6.42 6.92
N LEU A 87 -7.39 -7.36 6.65
CA LEU A 87 -7.82 -8.39 7.60
C LEU A 87 -6.67 -9.35 7.95
N GLY A 88 -5.82 -9.68 6.98
CA GLY A 88 -4.62 -10.49 7.18
C GLY A 88 -3.62 -9.88 8.18
N MET A 89 -3.65 -8.56 8.39
CA MET A 89 -2.82 -7.91 9.42
C MET A 89 -3.32 -8.15 10.85
N LEU A 90 -4.58 -8.58 11.05
CA LEU A 90 -5.17 -8.80 12.37
C LEU A 90 -4.64 -10.08 13.03
N HIS A 91 -4.35 -11.13 12.25
CA HIS A 91 -3.88 -12.41 12.77
C HIS A 91 -2.36 -12.60 12.61
N ARG A 92 -1.68 -12.98 13.70
CA ARG A 92 -0.20 -13.12 13.72
C ARG A 92 0.36 -14.05 12.64
N ARG A 93 -0.37 -15.11 12.28
CA ARG A 93 0.06 -16.12 11.28
C ARG A 93 0.00 -15.59 9.84
N THR A 94 -0.90 -14.66 9.56
CA THR A 94 -1.13 -14.10 8.22
C THR A 94 -0.39 -12.80 7.97
N VAL A 95 0.09 -12.11 9.03
CA VAL A 95 0.83 -10.84 8.93
C VAL A 95 1.96 -10.87 7.89
N PRO A 96 2.84 -11.89 7.82
CA PRO A 96 3.92 -11.87 6.83
C PRO A 96 3.39 -11.89 5.39
N VAL A 97 2.37 -12.70 5.13
CA VAL A 97 1.75 -12.81 3.80
C VAL A 97 1.01 -11.52 3.44
N ALA A 98 0.26 -10.96 4.39
CA ALA A 98 -0.40 -9.67 4.22
C ALA A 98 0.60 -8.55 3.95
N ALA A 99 1.71 -8.48 4.70
CA ALA A 99 2.76 -7.50 4.51
C ALA A 99 3.37 -7.59 3.11
N TRP A 100 3.72 -8.80 2.65
CA TRP A 100 4.24 -9.01 1.29
C TRP A 100 3.23 -8.65 0.20
N GLY A 101 1.95 -8.98 0.41
CA GLY A 101 0.86 -8.52 -0.45
C GLY A 101 0.85 -7.00 -0.55
N MET A 102 0.65 -6.31 0.57
CA MET A 102 0.64 -4.85 0.63
C MET A 102 1.89 -4.23 0.00
N THR A 103 3.07 -4.79 0.23
CA THR A 103 4.32 -4.33 -0.40
C THR A 103 4.28 -4.48 -1.92
N ALA A 104 3.81 -5.61 -2.45
CA ALA A 104 3.69 -5.80 -3.91
C ALA A 104 2.73 -4.78 -4.54
N PHE A 105 1.60 -4.51 -3.88
CA PHE A 105 0.68 -3.47 -4.31
C PHE A 105 1.30 -2.07 -4.25
N LEU A 106 2.00 -1.74 -3.17
CA LEU A 106 2.69 -0.46 -3.07
C LEU A 106 3.83 -0.33 -4.08
N LEU A 107 4.50 -1.40 -4.48
CA LEU A 107 5.47 -1.36 -5.57
C LEU A 107 4.79 -1.04 -6.91
N LEU A 108 3.59 -1.56 -7.16
CA LEU A 108 2.80 -1.18 -8.32
C LEU A 108 2.41 0.31 -8.26
N ILE A 109 1.89 0.78 -7.13
CA ILE A 109 1.58 2.20 -6.91
C ILE A 109 2.84 3.06 -7.05
N LEU A 110 3.99 2.56 -6.58
CA LEU A 110 5.27 3.25 -6.70
C LEU A 110 5.67 3.39 -8.15
N VAL A 111 5.24 2.54 -9.08
CA VAL A 111 5.49 2.68 -10.53
C VAL A 111 4.42 3.55 -11.20
N LEU A 112 3.18 3.45 -10.72
CA LEU A 112 2.00 4.13 -11.29
C LEU A 112 1.88 5.60 -10.88
N GLY A 113 2.32 5.96 -9.66
CA GLY A 113 2.05 7.24 -9.03
C GLY A 113 0.63 7.37 -8.48
N TYR A 114 0.35 8.42 -7.71
CA TYR A 114 -0.94 8.68 -7.08
C TYR A 114 -1.92 9.48 -7.96
N GLY A 115 -1.58 9.75 -9.22
CA GLY A 115 -2.42 10.53 -10.14
C GLY A 115 -2.41 12.04 -9.87
N PHE A 116 -1.54 12.55 -9.00
CA PHE A 116 -1.41 13.99 -8.81
C PHE A 116 -0.61 14.61 -9.95
N PRO A 117 -1.11 15.70 -10.58
CA PRO A 117 -0.34 16.43 -11.57
C PRO A 117 0.97 16.95 -10.99
N ALA A 118 2.04 16.84 -11.79
CA ALA A 118 3.37 17.32 -11.45
C ALA A 118 3.99 18.02 -12.67
N GLN A 119 4.62 19.17 -12.46
CA GLN A 119 5.27 19.97 -13.49
C GLN A 119 6.79 19.72 -13.55
N SER A 120 7.33 19.03 -12.54
CA SER A 120 8.75 18.68 -12.46
C SER A 120 8.93 17.28 -11.87
N TRP A 121 10.10 16.68 -12.09
CA TRP A 121 10.44 15.37 -11.53
C TRP A 121 10.44 15.37 -10.00
N MET A 122 10.84 16.48 -9.37
CA MET A 122 10.87 16.62 -7.91
C MET A 122 9.45 16.67 -7.34
N GLU A 123 8.56 17.43 -8.00
CA GLU A 123 7.15 17.49 -7.62
C GLU A 123 6.47 16.12 -7.76
N ASP A 124 6.78 15.37 -8.83
CA ASP A 124 6.29 14.00 -9.00
C ASP A 124 6.81 13.08 -7.90
N LEU A 125 8.11 13.10 -7.61
CA LEU A 125 8.70 12.31 -6.55
C LEU A 125 8.01 12.55 -5.21
N LEU A 126 7.81 13.82 -4.83
CA LEU A 126 7.21 14.19 -3.56
C LEU A 126 5.72 13.83 -3.47
N ARG A 127 4.95 14.10 -4.53
CA ARG A 127 3.48 13.90 -4.51
C ARG A 127 3.05 12.48 -4.81
N ASN A 128 3.76 11.78 -5.68
CA ASN A 128 3.32 10.50 -6.23
C ASN A 128 4.13 9.30 -5.70
N ARG A 129 5.34 9.49 -5.15
CA ARG A 129 6.27 8.38 -4.88
C ARG A 129 6.77 8.32 -3.43
N ALA A 130 7.11 9.45 -2.82
CA ALA A 130 7.80 9.50 -1.53
C ALA A 130 6.99 8.84 -0.40
N GLY A 131 5.69 9.11 -0.33
CA GLY A 131 4.78 8.45 0.63
C GLY A 131 4.79 6.93 0.47
N THR A 132 4.72 6.44 -0.77
CA THR A 132 4.74 5.00 -1.08
C THR A 132 6.04 4.34 -0.65
N VAL A 133 7.19 5.00 -0.88
CA VAL A 133 8.50 4.51 -0.43
C VAL A 133 8.53 4.37 1.09
N ALA A 134 8.07 5.40 1.82
CA ALA A 134 8.00 5.35 3.27
C ALA A 134 7.10 4.20 3.76
N MET A 135 5.93 4.00 3.13
CA MET A 135 5.02 2.90 3.46
C MET A 135 5.64 1.52 3.23
N ILE A 136 6.36 1.33 2.13
CA ILE A 136 7.08 0.06 1.86
C ILE A 136 8.10 -0.20 2.96
N LEU A 137 8.93 0.79 3.31
CA LEU A 137 9.96 0.64 4.35
C LEU A 137 9.37 0.28 5.71
N LEU A 138 8.19 0.82 6.05
CA LEU A 138 7.47 0.47 7.28
C LEU A 138 6.95 -0.99 7.29
N LEU A 139 6.60 -1.54 6.12
CA LEU A 139 6.08 -2.91 5.98
C LEU A 139 7.17 -3.97 5.97
N LEU A 140 8.36 -3.69 5.43
CA LEU A 140 9.45 -4.68 5.29
C LEU A 140 9.74 -5.46 6.59
N PRO A 141 9.84 -4.81 7.78
CA PRO A 141 10.10 -5.52 9.03
C PRO A 141 8.97 -6.47 9.48
N LEU A 142 7.77 -6.34 8.92
CA LEU A 142 6.62 -7.21 9.19
C LEU A 142 6.58 -8.44 8.27
N GLY A 143 7.11 -8.32 7.04
CA GLY A 143 7.16 -9.40 6.05
C GLY A 143 8.22 -10.46 6.35
N VAL A 144 9.28 -10.08 7.06
CA VAL A 144 10.35 -11.01 7.46
C VAL A 144 9.91 -11.78 8.71
N ARG A 145 9.73 -13.10 8.59
CA ARG A 145 9.57 -13.97 9.77
C ARG A 145 10.85 -13.89 10.59
N ARG A 146 10.77 -13.47 11.85
CA ARG A 146 11.87 -13.69 12.78
C ARG A 146 11.97 -15.21 13.00
N ALA A 147 13.13 -15.79 12.73
CA ALA A 147 13.46 -17.11 13.25
C ALA A 147 13.24 -17.05 14.78
N GLY A 148 12.42 -17.98 15.27
CA GLY A 148 12.10 -18.09 16.69
C GLY A 148 13.32 -18.49 17.49
#